data_AF-A0A3R7RZN6-F1
#
_entry.id   AF-A0A3R7RZN6-F1
#
_cell.length_a   1.000
_cell.length_b   1.000
_cell.length_c   1.000
_cell.angle_alpha   90.00
_cell.angle_beta   90.00
_cell.angle_gamma   90.00
#
_symmetry.space_group_name_H-M   'P 1'
#
loop_
_entity.id
_entity.type
_entity.pdbx_description
1 polymer ?
#
loop_
_entity_poly.entity_id
_entity_poly.type
_entity_poly.pdbx_seq_one_letter_code
_entity_poly.pdbx_strand_id
1 'polypeptide(L)'
;MDLASRLQSELVCGVPVGLCTGDGPFDLPPGVDFASRFLGTLQDQGAVELLHGAVGGTTRTVVPGEICSDALIHLRTSGTTGEPKVRTLRWDAVVHMATLVNDAVEFGPGDSWGWCLPCDHIGGISVLVRALVASAVADPGSPADLVQRCTHISLVPTQLRDLLDDGVRPSAKLRCALVGGASTPPVWIQEALDLGWPLYATWGATETAAAATIGQRTGRDPDGYSGYPLPGVQLSIEDGEVVARGPFAQSPVHTGDLGRLTEDGSLIIDGRRDDGFTCGGHNVRPAAMEASLLALEGVRQAVVVGQAHPRWQHVPVAFLNAVPTLEVLDVFARDREPWATPHAVYRLPDLEGSKPNRSSLSALVSETSPVWRRPGSGG
;
A
#
# COMPACT_ATOMS: atom_id res chain seq x y z
N MET A 1 8.31 5.34 22.18
CA MET A 1 7.18 4.41 22.33
C MET A 1 6.38 4.55 21.04
N ASP A 2 6.30 3.49 20.22
CA ASP A 2 5.67 3.58 18.90
C ASP A 2 4.15 3.81 19.03
N LEU A 3 3.52 4.21 17.93
CA LEU A 3 2.10 4.56 17.86
C LEU A 3 1.19 3.40 18.32
N ALA A 4 1.53 2.15 18.00
CA ALA A 4 0.79 0.97 18.44
C ALA A 4 0.96 0.73 19.95
N SER A 5 2.16 0.89 20.48
CA SER A 5 2.45 0.84 21.93
C SER A 5 1.72 1.95 22.71
N ARG A 6 1.53 3.13 22.11
CA ARG A 6 0.80 4.26 22.70
C ARG A 6 -0.72 4.18 22.52
N LEU A 7 -1.22 3.68 21.40
CA LEU A 7 -2.63 3.34 21.22
C LEU A 7 -3.06 2.27 22.25
N GLN A 8 -2.18 1.31 22.54
CA GLN A 8 -2.35 0.34 23.62
C GLN A 8 -2.32 0.95 25.03
N SER A 9 -1.65 2.08 25.26
CA SER A 9 -1.57 2.73 26.59
C SER A 9 -2.58 3.87 26.80
N GLU A 10 -2.99 4.60 25.75
CA GLU A 10 -3.75 5.85 25.84
C GLU A 10 -5.23 5.69 25.43
N LEU A 11 -5.60 4.79 24.49
CA LEU A 11 -7.03 4.43 24.26
C LEU A 11 -7.59 3.48 25.31
N VAL A 12 -6.70 2.83 26.08
CA VAL A 12 -7.02 1.70 26.98
C VAL A 12 -6.93 2.08 28.46
N CYS A 13 -6.46 3.30 28.80
CA CYS A 13 -6.49 3.78 30.18
C CYS A 13 -7.85 4.39 30.54
N GLY A 14 -8.83 3.51 30.79
CA GLY A 14 -10.08 3.90 31.46
C GLY A 14 -11.08 2.77 31.64
N VAL A 15 -11.03 1.73 30.80
CA VAL A 15 -11.83 0.51 30.93
C VAL A 15 -10.94 -0.65 30.49
N PRO A 16 -10.77 -1.72 31.28
CA PRO A 16 -9.68 -2.68 31.09
C PRO A 16 -9.89 -3.60 29.89
N VAL A 17 -9.67 -3.14 28.64
CA VAL A 17 -9.87 -3.95 27.41
C VAL A 17 -8.95 -5.18 27.41
N GLY A 18 -9.48 -6.31 27.85
CA GLY A 18 -8.86 -7.61 27.68
C GLY A 18 -8.96 -8.04 26.22
N LEU A 19 -7.90 -7.83 25.45
CA LEU A 19 -7.78 -8.35 24.09
C LEU A 19 -7.41 -9.84 24.13
N CYS A 20 -8.43 -10.69 24.24
CA CYS A 20 -8.42 -12.14 23.95
C CYS A 20 -9.88 -12.61 23.88
N THR A 21 -10.25 -13.50 22.95
CA THR A 21 -11.41 -14.40 23.19
C THR A 21 -10.97 -15.51 24.15
N GLY A 22 -10.86 -15.13 25.42
CA GLY A 22 -11.00 -16.00 26.57
C GLY A 22 -11.93 -15.29 27.55
N ASP A 23 -13.24 -15.52 27.42
CA ASP A 23 -14.31 -15.17 28.36
C ASP A 23 -14.26 -13.79 29.08
N GLY A 24 -13.81 -12.70 28.42
CA GLY A 24 -13.61 -11.36 29.00
C GLY A 24 -14.40 -10.20 28.36
N PRO A 25 -14.51 -9.01 29.01
CA PRO A 25 -15.72 -8.19 29.04
C PRO A 25 -15.82 -7.04 28.00
N PHE A 26 -15.37 -7.24 26.75
CA PHE A 26 -15.38 -6.18 25.73
C PHE A 26 -16.19 -6.55 24.49
N ASP A 27 -17.51 -6.47 24.64
CA ASP A 27 -18.39 -6.11 23.53
C ASP A 27 -18.32 -4.59 23.35
N LEU A 28 -17.70 -4.11 22.27
CA LEU A 28 -17.78 -2.69 21.90
C LEU A 28 -18.93 -2.50 20.91
N PRO A 29 -19.93 -1.65 21.21
CA PRO A 29 -21.06 -1.46 20.32
C PRO A 29 -20.62 -0.67 19.07
N PRO A 30 -21.04 -1.07 17.85
CA PRO A 30 -20.87 -0.25 16.66
C PRO A 30 -21.69 1.04 16.79
N GLY A 31 -21.05 2.20 16.69
CA GLY A 31 -21.74 3.49 16.83
C GLY A 31 -20.87 4.74 16.72
N VAL A 32 -21.52 5.89 16.58
CA VAL A 32 -20.91 7.24 16.41
C VAL A 32 -19.96 7.59 17.55
N ASP A 33 -20.25 7.16 18.77
CA ASP A 33 -19.43 7.43 19.95
C ASP A 33 -18.07 6.72 19.90
N PHE A 34 -18.02 5.48 19.38
CA PHE A 34 -16.76 4.77 19.19
C PHE A 34 -15.93 5.41 18.08
N ALA A 35 -16.55 5.70 16.93
CA ALA A 35 -15.90 6.39 15.83
C ALA A 35 -15.29 7.72 16.30
N SER A 36 -16.03 8.45 17.14
CA SER A 36 -15.58 9.70 17.75
C SER A 36 -14.33 9.53 18.62
N ARG A 37 -14.27 8.49 19.48
CA ARG A 37 -13.10 8.21 20.32
C ARG A 37 -11.89 7.75 19.51
N PHE A 38 -12.11 6.83 18.57
CA PHE A 38 -11.08 6.29 17.69
C PHE A 38 -10.40 7.39 16.87
N LEU A 39 -11.19 8.21 16.19
CA LEU A 39 -10.70 9.33 15.40
C LEU A 39 -10.03 10.39 16.28
N GLY A 40 -10.60 10.69 17.46
CA GLY A 40 -10.00 11.61 18.43
C GLY A 40 -8.58 11.20 18.82
N THR A 41 -8.36 9.90 19.08
CA THR A 41 -7.00 9.42 19.38
C THR A 41 -6.05 9.52 18.19
N LEU A 42 -6.52 9.21 16.97
CA LEU A 42 -5.68 9.41 15.78
C LEU A 42 -5.30 10.89 15.58
N GLN A 43 -6.18 11.84 15.95
CA GLN A 43 -5.92 13.27 15.89
C GLN A 43 -4.88 13.71 16.92
N ASP A 44 -5.00 13.29 18.17
CA ASP A 44 -4.04 13.60 19.24
C ASP A 44 -2.62 13.09 18.92
N GLN A 45 -2.54 12.09 18.05
CA GLN A 45 -1.29 11.48 17.59
C GLN A 45 -0.75 12.08 16.29
N GLY A 46 -1.47 13.01 15.67
CA GLY A 46 -1.08 13.64 14.39
C GLY A 46 -1.17 12.72 13.17
N ALA A 47 -1.75 11.52 13.32
CA ALA A 47 -1.96 10.56 12.23
C ALA A 47 -3.06 11.04 11.27
N VAL A 48 -4.04 11.77 11.80
CA VAL A 48 -5.10 12.43 11.02
C VAL A 48 -5.34 13.84 11.54
N GLU A 49 -5.83 14.74 10.67
CA GLU A 49 -6.46 15.98 11.12
C GLU A 49 -7.98 15.85 10.91
N LEU A 50 -8.76 16.12 11.96
CA LEU A 50 -10.22 16.00 11.94
C LEU A 50 -10.88 17.35 11.77
N LEU A 51 -11.77 17.45 10.78
CA LEU A 51 -12.46 18.69 10.46
C LEU A 51 -13.97 18.47 10.33
N HIS A 52 -14.75 19.42 10.85
CA HIS A 52 -16.15 19.59 10.48
C HIS A 52 -16.23 20.26 9.11
N GLY A 53 -17.19 19.83 8.29
CA GLY A 53 -17.37 20.25 6.91
C GLY A 53 -17.37 21.76 6.68
N ALA A 54 -17.08 22.15 5.43
CA ALA A 54 -16.97 23.54 5.01
C ALA A 54 -18.34 24.20 4.82
N VAL A 55 -18.93 24.77 5.88
CA VAL A 55 -20.00 25.76 5.70
C VAL A 55 -19.34 27.05 5.21
N GLY A 56 -19.55 27.38 3.93
CA GLY A 56 -18.99 28.60 3.33
C GLY A 56 -17.46 28.59 3.12
N GLY A 57 -16.84 27.42 2.96
CA GLY A 57 -15.41 27.31 2.66
C GLY A 57 -14.47 27.39 3.87
N THR A 58 -15.00 27.31 5.10
CA THR A 58 -14.19 27.31 6.33
C THR A 58 -14.25 25.96 7.02
N THR A 59 -13.09 25.35 7.27
CA THR A 59 -12.96 24.11 8.05
C THR A 59 -12.70 24.44 9.51
N ARG A 60 -13.33 23.72 10.44
CA ARG A 60 -13.07 23.86 11.89
C ARG A 60 -12.50 22.57 12.45
N THR A 61 -11.38 22.67 13.16
CA THR A 61 -10.80 21.58 13.95
C THR A 61 -11.84 21.07 14.93
N VAL A 62 -12.05 19.75 14.93
CA VAL A 62 -13.03 19.11 15.83
C VAL A 62 -12.38 18.86 17.19
N VAL A 63 -13.16 19.08 18.25
CA VAL A 63 -12.84 18.61 19.61
C VAL A 63 -13.39 17.19 19.73
N PRO A 64 -12.60 16.19 20.14
CA PRO A 64 -13.06 14.81 20.28
C PRO A 64 -14.32 14.71 21.16
N GLY A 65 -15.41 14.15 20.62
CA GLY A 65 -16.67 13.97 21.36
C GLY A 65 -17.96 14.14 20.55
N GLU A 66 -17.90 14.80 19.38
CA GLU A 66 -19.07 15.05 18.52
C GLU A 66 -18.70 14.87 17.03
N ILE A 67 -18.20 13.70 16.63
CA ILE A 67 -17.82 13.47 15.22
C ILE A 67 -19.02 12.91 14.47
N CYS A 68 -19.64 13.75 13.65
CA CYS A 68 -20.82 13.43 12.84
C CYS A 68 -20.46 12.57 11.60
N SER A 69 -21.45 11.90 10.99
CA SER A 69 -21.23 11.03 9.82
C SER A 69 -20.68 11.77 8.59
N ASP A 70 -20.83 13.10 8.55
CA ASP A 70 -20.30 14.00 7.52
C ASP A 70 -18.89 14.52 7.82
N ALA A 71 -18.23 14.00 8.86
CA ALA A 71 -16.87 14.37 9.22
C ALA A 71 -15.87 14.12 8.09
N LEU A 72 -14.85 14.98 8.04
CA LEU A 72 -13.75 14.88 7.09
C LEU A 72 -12.47 14.44 7.79
N ILE A 73 -11.77 13.48 7.20
CA ILE A 73 -10.46 13.01 7.63
C ILE A 73 -9.40 13.56 6.68
N HIS A 74 -8.40 14.25 7.23
CA HIS A 74 -7.22 14.69 6.50
C HIS A 74 -6.08 13.69 6.67
N LEU A 75 -5.64 13.10 5.56
CA LEU A 75 -4.45 12.25 5.48
C LEU A 75 -3.33 12.98 4.77
N ARG A 76 -2.15 13.04 5.39
CA ARG A 76 -0.96 13.59 4.75
C ARG A 76 -0.39 12.53 3.82
N THR A 77 -0.48 12.76 2.51
CA THR A 77 0.12 11.86 1.52
C THR A 77 1.51 12.35 1.12
N SER A 78 2.44 11.41 0.96
CA SER A 78 3.76 11.69 0.40
C SER A 78 3.60 12.00 -1.10
N GLY A 79 3.48 13.28 -1.44
CA GLY A 79 3.46 13.75 -2.82
C GLY A 79 4.83 13.53 -3.48
N THR A 80 4.81 13.23 -4.79
CA THR A 80 6.01 13.11 -5.64
C THR A 80 6.83 14.40 -5.73
N THR A 81 6.28 15.53 -5.29
CA THR A 81 6.85 16.88 -5.41
C THR A 81 7.52 17.41 -4.13
N GLY A 82 7.67 16.59 -3.07
CA GLY A 82 8.35 16.98 -1.83
C GLY A 82 7.52 17.78 -0.82
N GLU A 83 6.46 18.47 -1.26
CA GLU A 83 5.46 19.04 -0.33
C GLU A 83 4.39 17.99 0.05
N PRO A 84 4.10 17.78 1.35
CA PRO A 84 3.05 16.87 1.79
C PRO A 84 1.69 17.29 1.23
N LYS A 85 1.10 16.46 0.36
CA LYS A 85 -0.25 16.71 -0.17
C LYS A 85 -1.26 16.20 0.86
N VAL A 86 -2.01 17.11 1.48
CA VAL A 86 -3.14 16.72 2.34
C VAL A 86 -4.28 16.22 1.46
N ARG A 87 -4.89 15.10 1.86
CA ARG A 87 -6.06 14.51 1.21
C ARG A 87 -7.21 14.46 2.18
N THR A 88 -8.33 14.99 1.76
CA THR A 88 -9.56 15.06 2.53
C THR A 88 -10.49 13.94 2.10
N LEU A 89 -10.83 13.03 3.03
CA LEU A 89 -11.77 11.95 2.82
C LEU A 89 -13.02 12.19 3.67
N ARG A 90 -14.18 11.73 3.19
CA ARG A 90 -15.38 11.69 4.02
C ARG A 90 -15.36 10.45 4.90
N TRP A 91 -15.76 10.58 6.16
CA TRP A 91 -15.83 9.44 7.08
C TRP A 91 -16.81 8.37 6.60
N ASP A 92 -17.98 8.76 6.12
CA ASP A 92 -18.98 7.84 5.59
C ASP A 92 -18.46 7.02 4.39
N ALA A 93 -17.63 7.61 3.53
CA ALA A 93 -16.96 6.91 2.44
C ALA A 93 -15.98 5.85 2.97
N VAL A 94 -15.16 6.17 3.98
CA VAL A 94 -14.21 5.21 4.58
C VAL A 94 -14.95 4.05 5.23
N VAL A 95 -16.03 4.33 5.94
CA VAL A 95 -16.90 3.31 6.55
C VAL A 95 -17.54 2.43 5.47
N HIS A 96 -18.12 3.03 4.42
CA HIS A 96 -18.75 2.30 3.33
C HIS A 96 -17.76 1.37 2.62
N MET A 97 -16.58 1.89 2.23
CA MET A 97 -15.56 1.08 1.59
C MET A 97 -15.06 -0.06 2.50
N ALA A 98 -14.93 0.18 3.80
CA ALA A 98 -14.60 -0.87 4.76
C ALA A 98 -15.65 -1.99 4.80
N THR A 99 -16.95 -1.66 4.77
CA THR A 99 -18.02 -2.66 4.66
C THR A 99 -17.87 -3.52 3.40
N LEU A 100 -17.65 -2.89 2.24
CA LEU A 100 -17.52 -3.61 0.98
C LEU A 100 -16.31 -4.55 0.97
N VAL A 101 -15.19 -4.12 1.56
CA VAL A 101 -14.00 -4.97 1.71
C VAL A 101 -14.29 -6.13 2.64
N ASN A 102 -14.95 -5.89 3.78
CA ASN A 102 -15.32 -6.94 4.74
C ASN A 102 -16.20 -8.01 4.09
N ASP A 103 -17.21 -7.59 3.32
CA ASP A 103 -18.09 -8.52 2.59
C ASP A 103 -17.30 -9.33 1.56
N ALA A 104 -16.38 -8.70 0.82
CA ALA A 104 -15.59 -9.35 -0.24
C ALA A 104 -14.60 -10.40 0.27
N VAL A 105 -14.20 -10.33 1.54
CA VAL A 105 -13.26 -11.28 2.18
C VAL A 105 -13.89 -12.08 3.31
N GLU A 106 -15.22 -11.96 3.50
CA GLU A 106 -15.98 -12.66 4.55
C GLU A 106 -15.44 -12.38 5.98
N PHE A 107 -15.13 -11.12 6.26
CA PHE A 107 -14.70 -10.65 7.58
C PHE A 107 -15.88 -10.14 8.40
N GLY A 108 -16.11 -10.73 9.57
CA GLY A 108 -17.27 -10.44 10.41
C GLY A 108 -17.03 -10.65 11.92
N PRO A 109 -18.10 -10.65 12.72
CA PRO A 109 -18.01 -10.91 14.15
C PRO A 109 -17.29 -12.24 14.46
N GLY A 110 -16.37 -12.21 15.42
CA GLY A 110 -15.54 -13.36 15.79
C GLY A 110 -14.24 -13.50 15.00
N ASP A 111 -14.05 -12.71 13.95
CA ASP A 111 -12.79 -12.62 13.22
C ASP A 111 -11.81 -11.62 13.86
N SER A 112 -10.55 -11.75 13.44
CA SER A 112 -9.47 -10.83 13.80
C SER A 112 -8.61 -10.46 12.58
N TRP A 113 -8.35 -9.15 12.43
CA TRP A 113 -7.53 -8.57 11.39
C TRP A 113 -6.19 -8.09 11.98
N GLY A 114 -5.08 -8.65 11.49
CA GLY A 114 -3.75 -8.25 11.92
C GLY A 114 -3.40 -6.83 11.48
N TRP A 115 -3.08 -5.98 12.45
CA TRP A 115 -2.71 -4.59 12.26
C TRP A 115 -1.20 -4.39 12.42
N CYS A 116 -0.51 -4.35 11.28
CA CYS A 116 0.94 -4.16 11.18
C CYS A 116 1.33 -3.07 10.17
N LEU A 117 0.39 -2.17 9.87
CA LEU A 117 0.57 -1.05 8.95
C LEU A 117 0.40 0.28 9.68
N PRO A 118 1.21 1.31 9.37
CA PRO A 118 1.14 2.61 10.02
C PRO A 118 -0.18 3.33 9.72
N CYS A 119 -0.67 4.09 10.70
CA CYS A 119 -1.90 4.88 10.58
C CYS A 119 -1.71 6.23 9.90
N ASP A 120 -0.49 6.60 9.49
CA ASP A 120 -0.25 7.77 8.64
C ASP A 120 -0.71 7.54 7.19
N HIS A 121 -1.15 6.32 6.88
CA HIS A 121 -1.69 5.92 5.60
C HIS A 121 -3.07 5.28 5.76
N ILE A 122 -3.91 5.43 4.73
CA ILE A 122 -5.25 4.83 4.69
C ILE A 122 -5.21 3.30 4.87
N GLY A 123 -4.10 2.65 4.51
CA GLY A 123 -3.89 1.22 4.71
C GLY A 123 -4.00 0.79 6.18
N GLY A 124 -3.32 1.47 7.11
CA GLY A 124 -3.41 1.16 8.54
C GLY A 124 -4.75 1.58 9.13
N ILE A 125 -5.24 2.78 8.80
CA ILE A 125 -6.54 3.29 9.27
C ILE A 125 -7.67 2.33 8.87
N SER A 126 -7.67 1.84 7.64
CA SER A 126 -8.73 0.96 7.15
C SER A 126 -8.81 -0.37 7.90
N VAL A 127 -7.72 -0.89 8.49
CA VAL A 127 -7.77 -2.11 9.32
C VAL A 127 -8.65 -1.86 10.56
N LEU A 128 -8.44 -0.72 11.20
CA LEU A 128 -9.16 -0.32 12.41
C LEU A 128 -10.64 -0.04 12.08
N VAL A 129 -10.93 0.62 10.95
CA VAL A 129 -12.31 0.86 10.51
C VAL A 129 -13.02 -0.45 10.12
N ARG A 130 -12.33 -1.39 9.44
CA ARG A 130 -12.89 -2.70 9.10
C ARG A 130 -13.31 -3.48 10.35
N ALA A 131 -12.44 -3.52 11.36
CA ALA A 131 -12.73 -4.15 12.66
C ALA A 131 -13.93 -3.49 13.36
N LEU A 132 -13.98 -2.15 13.37
CA LEU A 132 -15.12 -1.41 13.92
C LEU A 132 -16.44 -1.80 13.23
N VAL A 133 -16.48 -1.69 11.90
CA VAL A 133 -17.70 -1.93 11.11
C VAL A 133 -18.20 -3.37 11.26
N ALA A 134 -17.30 -4.33 11.35
CA ALA A 134 -17.65 -5.74 11.51
C ALA A 134 -17.93 -6.16 12.97
N SER A 135 -17.76 -5.27 13.95
CA SER A 135 -17.71 -5.65 15.38
C SER A 135 -16.73 -6.80 15.63
N ALA A 136 -15.56 -6.69 15.02
CA ALA A 136 -14.48 -7.67 15.02
C ALA A 136 -13.19 -7.08 15.63
N VAL A 137 -12.12 -7.86 15.68
CA VAL A 137 -10.86 -7.45 16.34
C VAL A 137 -9.86 -6.90 15.32
N ALA A 138 -9.23 -5.77 15.62
CA ALA A 138 -7.96 -5.38 15.03
C ALA A 138 -6.83 -5.71 16.01
N ASP A 139 -5.94 -6.64 15.65
CA ASP A 139 -4.91 -7.19 16.54
C ASP A 139 -3.53 -6.61 16.17
N PRO A 140 -2.90 -5.78 17.01
CA PRO A 140 -1.59 -5.21 16.71
C PRO A 140 -0.46 -6.22 16.91
N GLY A 141 0.57 -6.16 16.06
CA GLY A 141 1.75 -6.98 16.26
C GLY A 141 2.68 -7.05 15.06
N SER A 142 3.72 -7.89 15.20
CA SER A 142 4.60 -8.22 14.08
C SER A 142 3.84 -9.06 13.04
N PRO A 143 4.10 -8.89 11.73
CA PRO A 143 3.47 -9.72 10.71
C PRO A 143 3.65 -11.23 10.96
N ALA A 144 4.84 -11.65 11.44
CA ALA A 144 5.16 -13.06 11.69
C ALA A 144 4.30 -13.69 12.78
N ASP A 145 3.99 -12.93 13.84
CA ASP A 145 3.11 -13.42 14.91
C ASP A 145 1.63 -13.36 14.49
N LEU A 146 1.25 -12.33 13.73
CA LEU A 146 -0.15 -12.11 13.34
C LEU A 146 -0.66 -13.18 12.39
N VAL A 147 0.16 -13.65 11.44
CA VAL A 147 -0.24 -14.73 10.51
C VAL A 147 -0.50 -16.07 11.22
N GLN A 148 -0.04 -16.22 12.46
CA GLN A 148 -0.29 -17.42 13.28
C GLN A 148 -1.62 -17.38 14.04
N ARG A 149 -2.13 -16.18 14.38
CA ARG A 149 -3.27 -16.03 15.30
C ARG A 149 -4.47 -15.29 14.72
N CYS A 150 -4.26 -14.51 13.66
CA CYS A 150 -5.32 -13.74 13.03
C CYS A 150 -6.00 -14.50 11.88
N THR A 151 -7.24 -14.13 11.60
CA THR A 151 -8.00 -14.65 10.46
C THR A 151 -7.71 -13.88 9.16
N HIS A 152 -7.35 -12.60 9.28
CA HIS A 152 -7.09 -11.71 8.17
C HIS A 152 -5.82 -10.90 8.45
N ILE A 153 -5.10 -10.49 7.40
CA ILE A 153 -3.96 -9.57 7.51
C ILE A 153 -3.84 -8.70 6.26
N SER A 154 -3.38 -7.46 6.42
CA SER A 154 -3.01 -6.60 5.29
C SER A 154 -1.51 -6.38 5.28
N LEU A 155 -0.87 -6.64 4.14
CA LEU A 155 0.58 -6.57 3.97
C LEU A 155 0.93 -5.70 2.76
N VAL A 156 2.11 -5.06 2.81
CA VAL A 156 2.77 -4.58 1.59
C VAL A 156 3.65 -5.71 0.99
N PRO A 157 4.00 -5.68 -0.31
CA PRO A 157 4.75 -6.77 -0.95
C PRO A 157 6.07 -7.11 -0.26
N THR A 158 6.75 -6.11 0.31
CA THR A 158 8.02 -6.30 1.02
C THR A 158 7.84 -7.08 2.32
N GLN A 159 6.77 -6.82 3.08
CA GLN A 159 6.45 -7.59 4.28
C GLN A 159 6.12 -9.05 3.93
N LEU A 160 5.44 -9.30 2.81
CA LEU A 160 5.24 -10.67 2.33
C LEU A 160 6.57 -11.34 2.01
N ARG A 161 7.48 -10.68 1.28
CA ARG A 161 8.81 -11.22 0.95
C ARG A 161 9.60 -11.56 2.21
N ASP A 162 9.62 -10.67 3.21
CA ASP A 162 10.31 -10.91 4.47
C ASP A 162 9.79 -12.17 5.18
N LEU A 163 8.47 -12.35 5.22
CA LEU A 163 7.85 -13.55 5.81
C LEU A 163 8.22 -14.83 5.06
N LEU A 164 8.27 -14.78 3.72
CA LEU A 164 8.66 -15.94 2.90
C LEU A 164 10.12 -16.31 3.14
N ASP A 165 11.01 -15.32 3.17
CA ASP A 165 12.44 -15.51 3.43
C ASP A 165 12.73 -16.07 4.83
N ASP A 166 11.97 -15.62 5.83
CA ASP A 166 12.07 -16.11 7.20
C ASP A 166 11.44 -17.50 7.38
N GLY A 167 10.92 -18.10 6.30
CA GLY A 167 10.30 -19.42 6.33
C GLY A 167 8.97 -19.46 7.07
N VAL A 168 8.34 -18.30 7.30
CA VAL A 168 7.05 -18.21 7.99
C VAL A 168 5.97 -18.87 7.13
N ARG A 169 5.06 -19.57 7.79
CA ARG A 169 3.89 -20.19 7.16
C ARG A 169 2.62 -19.66 7.82
N PRO A 170 1.55 -19.39 7.07
CA PRO A 170 0.31 -18.96 7.67
C PRO A 170 -0.29 -20.10 8.49
N SER A 171 -1.00 -19.76 9.58
CA SER A 171 -1.81 -20.76 10.27
C SER A 171 -3.04 -21.16 9.45
N ALA A 172 -3.63 -22.30 9.75
CA ALA A 172 -4.91 -22.72 9.17
C ALA A 172 -6.09 -21.77 9.51
N LYS A 173 -5.90 -20.83 10.45
CA LYS A 173 -6.91 -19.81 10.78
C LYS A 173 -6.88 -18.64 9.81
N LEU A 174 -5.75 -18.38 9.16
CA LEU A 174 -5.63 -17.28 8.22
C LEU A 174 -6.43 -17.61 6.96
N ARG A 175 -7.46 -16.82 6.69
CA ARG A 175 -8.37 -16.96 5.53
C ARG A 175 -8.09 -15.92 4.45
N CYS A 176 -7.44 -14.81 4.80
CA CYS A 176 -7.12 -13.75 3.85
C CYS A 176 -5.82 -13.03 4.20
N ALA A 177 -4.88 -13.02 3.26
CA ALA A 177 -3.71 -12.16 3.25
C ALA A 177 -3.85 -11.16 2.09
N LEU A 178 -4.36 -9.98 2.40
CA LEU A 178 -4.59 -8.90 1.44
C LEU A 178 -3.28 -8.14 1.19
N VAL A 179 -2.70 -8.31 0.00
CA VAL A 179 -1.41 -7.71 -0.37
C VAL A 179 -1.64 -6.59 -1.38
N GLY A 180 -1.20 -5.38 -1.03
CA GLY A 180 -1.48 -4.20 -1.83
C GLY A 180 -0.54 -3.02 -1.63
N GLY A 181 -0.88 -1.91 -2.28
CA GLY A 181 -0.14 -0.65 -2.22
C GLY A 181 1.12 -0.59 -3.10
N ALA A 182 1.55 -1.70 -3.70
CA ALA A 182 2.59 -1.73 -4.74
C ALA A 182 2.44 -3.02 -5.57
N SER A 183 3.11 -3.09 -6.71
CA SER A 183 3.17 -4.33 -7.50
C SER A 183 3.89 -5.42 -6.73
N THR A 184 3.36 -6.65 -6.80
CA THR A 184 3.98 -7.84 -6.21
C THR A 184 4.52 -8.71 -7.34
N PRO A 185 5.81 -9.06 -7.36
CA PRO A 185 6.38 -9.93 -8.39
C PRO A 185 5.64 -11.28 -8.50
N PRO A 186 5.34 -11.76 -9.73
CA PRO A 186 4.65 -13.04 -9.93
C PRO A 186 5.33 -14.22 -9.25
N VAL A 187 6.67 -14.22 -9.21
CA VAL A 187 7.45 -15.27 -8.55
C VAL A 187 7.20 -15.34 -7.04
N TRP A 188 7.02 -14.20 -6.37
CA TRP A 188 6.71 -14.17 -4.93
C TRP A 188 5.27 -14.59 -4.65
N ILE A 189 4.34 -14.24 -5.55
CA ILE A 189 2.95 -14.69 -5.48
C ILE A 189 2.91 -16.22 -5.58
N GLN A 190 3.59 -16.80 -6.57
CA GLN A 190 3.61 -18.24 -6.76
C GLN A 190 4.22 -18.97 -5.56
N GLU A 191 5.37 -18.49 -5.06
CA GLU A 191 6.01 -19.05 -3.87
C GLU A 191 5.07 -19.02 -2.65
N ALA A 192 4.41 -17.90 -2.38
CA ALA A 192 3.45 -17.81 -1.29
C ALA A 192 2.26 -18.77 -1.46
N LEU A 193 1.71 -18.89 -2.67
CA LEU A 193 0.62 -19.82 -2.96
C LEU A 193 1.05 -21.28 -2.75
N ASP A 194 2.25 -21.66 -3.20
CA ASP A 194 2.83 -22.99 -3.00
C ASP A 194 3.01 -23.32 -1.51
N LEU A 195 3.20 -22.29 -0.69
CA LEU A 195 3.32 -22.39 0.76
C LEU A 195 1.99 -22.28 1.51
N GLY A 196 0.87 -22.25 0.79
CA GLY A 196 -0.49 -22.27 1.34
C GLY A 196 -1.02 -20.92 1.80
N TRP A 197 -0.45 -19.80 1.34
CA TRP A 197 -0.96 -18.46 1.67
C TRP A 197 -2.30 -18.18 0.98
N PRO A 198 -3.32 -17.71 1.71
CA PRO A 198 -4.60 -17.30 1.14
C PRO A 198 -4.51 -15.88 0.58
N LEU A 199 -3.75 -15.71 -0.51
CA LEU A 199 -3.42 -14.39 -1.04
C LEU A 199 -4.60 -13.73 -1.75
N TYR A 200 -4.78 -12.44 -1.50
CA TYR A 200 -5.69 -11.56 -2.23
C TYR A 200 -4.90 -10.36 -2.80
N ALA A 201 -5.13 -10.08 -4.08
CA ALA A 201 -4.74 -8.84 -4.72
C ALA A 201 -5.70 -7.72 -4.31
N THR A 202 -5.19 -6.50 -4.20
CA THR A 202 -6.03 -5.31 -4.13
C THR A 202 -5.36 -4.13 -4.79
N TRP A 203 -6.16 -3.33 -5.50
CA TRP A 203 -5.81 -1.96 -5.87
C TRP A 203 -6.74 -0.96 -5.19
N GLY A 204 -6.13 0.14 -4.75
CA GLY A 204 -6.78 1.26 -4.09
C GLY A 204 -5.76 2.33 -3.73
N ALA A 205 -6.27 3.51 -3.43
CA ALA A 205 -5.52 4.69 -3.09
C ALA A 205 -6.15 5.41 -1.89
N THR A 206 -5.51 6.49 -1.45
CA THR A 206 -6.11 7.40 -0.48
C THR A 206 -7.42 7.97 -1.05
N GLU A 207 -7.40 8.40 -2.32
CA GLU A 207 -8.52 9.00 -3.04
C GLU A 207 -9.73 8.05 -3.21
N THR A 208 -9.53 6.73 -3.11
CA THR A 208 -10.60 5.73 -3.17
C THR A 208 -11.02 5.23 -1.78
N ALA A 209 -10.58 5.89 -0.72
CA ALA A 209 -10.84 5.50 0.68
C ALA A 209 -10.43 4.05 0.98
N ALA A 210 -9.21 3.66 0.59
CA ALA A 210 -8.63 2.31 0.64
C ALA A 210 -8.92 1.46 -0.62
N ALA A 211 -9.11 0.15 -0.46
CA ALA A 211 -9.28 -0.79 -1.56
C ALA A 211 -10.54 -0.47 -2.38
N ALA A 212 -10.38 -0.34 -3.69
CA ALA A 212 -11.48 -0.20 -4.66
C ALA A 212 -11.70 -1.47 -5.47
N THR A 213 -10.68 -2.33 -5.52
CA THR A 213 -10.71 -3.65 -6.17
C THR A 213 -10.11 -4.69 -5.25
N ILE A 214 -10.65 -5.92 -5.31
CA ILE A 214 -10.14 -7.09 -4.58
C ILE A 214 -10.31 -8.32 -5.47
N GLY A 215 -9.37 -9.25 -5.39
CA GLY A 215 -9.48 -10.55 -6.05
C GLY A 215 -8.54 -11.58 -5.45
N GLN A 216 -9.03 -12.80 -5.25
CA GLN A 216 -8.20 -13.89 -4.75
C GLN A 216 -7.13 -14.25 -5.80
N ARG A 217 -5.90 -14.48 -5.35
CA ARG A 217 -4.81 -14.95 -6.21
C ARG A 217 -4.91 -16.45 -6.40
N THR A 218 -4.77 -16.89 -7.64
CA THR A 218 -4.81 -18.31 -8.02
C THR A 218 -3.47 -18.81 -8.58
N GLY A 219 -2.52 -17.91 -8.84
CA GLY A 219 -1.24 -18.22 -9.49
C GLY A 219 -1.35 -18.31 -11.01
N ARG A 220 -2.56 -18.21 -11.56
CA ARG A 220 -2.83 -18.15 -13.01
C ARG A 220 -3.20 -16.74 -13.48
N ASP A 221 -3.17 -15.79 -12.56
CA ASP A 221 -3.58 -14.42 -12.79
C ASP A 221 -2.52 -13.70 -13.64
N PRO A 222 -2.92 -12.80 -14.56
CA PRO A 222 -1.97 -12.05 -15.37
C PRO A 222 -1.12 -11.10 -14.50
N ASP A 223 0.06 -10.75 -15.02
CA ASP A 223 0.93 -9.78 -14.35
C ASP A 223 0.21 -8.43 -14.20
N GLY A 224 0.36 -7.80 -13.04
CA GLY A 224 -0.37 -6.59 -12.66
C GLY A 224 -1.84 -6.78 -12.24
N TYR A 225 -2.37 -8.01 -12.22
CA TYR A 225 -3.74 -8.28 -11.75
C TYR A 225 -3.98 -7.68 -10.36
N SER A 226 -5.11 -6.99 -10.22
CA SER A 226 -5.46 -6.21 -9.03
C SER A 226 -6.88 -6.50 -8.53
N GLY A 227 -7.53 -7.53 -9.07
CA GLY A 227 -8.87 -7.95 -8.66
C GLY A 227 -10.00 -7.26 -9.41
N TYR A 228 -11.21 -7.45 -8.91
CA TYR A 228 -12.44 -6.92 -9.51
C TYR A 228 -12.92 -5.70 -8.73
N PRO A 229 -13.60 -4.73 -9.38
CA PRO A 229 -14.24 -3.62 -8.69
C PRO A 229 -15.19 -4.09 -7.60
N LEU A 230 -15.09 -3.50 -6.41
CA LEU A 230 -16.06 -3.72 -5.34
C LEU A 230 -17.47 -3.26 -5.77
N PRO A 231 -18.55 -3.77 -5.16
CA PRO A 231 -19.91 -3.35 -5.50
C PRO A 231 -20.08 -1.82 -5.45
N GLY A 232 -20.62 -1.24 -6.52
CA GLY A 232 -20.80 0.21 -6.65
C GLY A 232 -19.54 0.98 -7.10
N VAL A 233 -18.39 0.33 -7.21
CA VAL A 233 -17.19 0.88 -7.87
C VAL A 233 -17.27 0.61 -9.37
N GLN A 234 -17.09 1.65 -10.17
CA GLN A 234 -17.00 1.60 -11.62
C GLN A 234 -15.62 2.08 -12.04
N LEU A 235 -14.98 1.32 -12.92
CA LEU A 235 -13.70 1.66 -13.51
C LEU A 235 -13.87 1.90 -15.00
N SER A 236 -13.23 2.94 -15.51
CA SER A 236 -13.05 3.21 -16.94
C SER A 236 -11.58 3.47 -17.24
N ILE A 237 -11.18 3.23 -18.50
CA ILE A 237 -9.83 3.53 -18.98
C ILE A 237 -9.92 4.72 -19.94
N GLU A 238 -9.31 5.85 -19.56
CA GLU A 238 -9.31 7.10 -20.34
C GLU A 238 -7.86 7.45 -20.69
N ASP A 239 -7.52 7.44 -21.98
CA ASP A 239 -6.14 7.63 -22.47
C ASP A 239 -5.10 6.75 -21.74
N GLY A 240 -5.48 5.51 -21.45
CA GLY A 240 -4.67 4.51 -20.74
C GLY A 240 -4.65 4.65 -19.22
N GLU A 241 -5.28 5.67 -18.65
CA GLU A 241 -5.39 5.87 -17.21
C GLU A 241 -6.66 5.26 -16.63
N VAL A 242 -6.52 4.69 -15.43
CA VAL A 242 -7.63 4.19 -14.62
C VAL A 242 -8.38 5.36 -14.01
N VAL A 243 -9.66 5.50 -14.37
CA VAL A 243 -10.58 6.47 -13.77
C VAL A 243 -11.60 5.71 -12.93
N ALA A 244 -11.71 6.07 -11.66
CA ALA A 244 -12.56 5.36 -10.70
C ALA A 244 -13.74 6.23 -10.26
N ARG A 245 -14.94 5.63 -10.21
CA ARG A 245 -16.17 6.23 -9.67
C ARG A 245 -16.73 5.28 -8.63
N GLY A 246 -17.24 5.80 -7.51
CA GLY A 246 -17.78 4.94 -6.47
C GLY A 246 -18.17 5.73 -5.22
N PRO A 247 -18.57 5.04 -4.13
CA PRO A 247 -19.06 5.69 -2.92
C PRO A 247 -17.99 6.53 -2.20
N PHE A 248 -16.72 6.40 -2.58
CA PHE A 248 -15.61 7.17 -2.02
C PHE A 248 -15.54 8.64 -2.48
N ALA A 249 -16.16 9.01 -3.61
CA ALA A 249 -16.10 10.38 -4.14
C ALA A 249 -17.36 10.76 -4.92
N GLN A 250 -17.72 12.05 -4.89
CA GLN A 250 -18.86 12.58 -5.67
C GLN A 250 -18.54 12.74 -7.15
N SER A 251 -17.26 12.86 -7.49
CA SER A 251 -16.76 13.04 -8.84
C SER A 251 -15.75 11.96 -9.17
N PRO A 252 -15.49 11.71 -10.46
CA PRO A 252 -14.53 10.70 -10.90
C PRO A 252 -13.14 11.03 -10.37
N VAL A 253 -12.44 9.98 -9.92
CA VAL A 253 -11.06 10.06 -9.48
C VAL A 253 -10.17 9.66 -10.65
N HIS A 254 -9.44 10.64 -11.18
CA HIS A 254 -8.29 10.40 -12.05
C HIS A 254 -7.12 9.97 -11.18
N THR A 255 -6.74 8.70 -11.29
CA THR A 255 -5.86 8.03 -10.33
C THR A 255 -4.38 8.32 -10.61
N GLY A 256 -4.05 8.70 -11.85
CA GLY A 256 -2.69 8.72 -12.36
C GLY A 256 -2.09 7.32 -12.56
N ASP A 257 -2.83 6.24 -12.32
CA ASP A 257 -2.41 4.87 -12.60
C ASP A 257 -2.77 4.51 -14.04
N LEU A 258 -1.83 3.86 -14.73
CA LEU A 258 -2.05 3.28 -16.04
C LEU A 258 -2.51 1.83 -15.88
N GLY A 259 -3.46 1.41 -16.70
CA GLY A 259 -3.96 0.05 -16.62
C GLY A 259 -4.95 -0.29 -17.71
N ARG A 260 -5.48 -1.51 -17.60
CA ARG A 260 -6.50 -2.05 -18.50
C ARG A 260 -7.50 -2.91 -17.74
N LEU A 261 -8.69 -3.04 -18.30
CA LEU A 261 -9.69 -4.00 -17.84
C LEU A 261 -9.64 -5.25 -18.73
N THR A 262 -9.75 -6.41 -18.11
CA THR A 262 -9.90 -7.69 -18.82
C THR A 262 -11.35 -7.89 -19.27
N GLU A 263 -11.60 -8.87 -20.15
CA GLU A 263 -12.95 -9.18 -20.64
C GLU A 263 -13.92 -9.59 -19.52
N ASP A 264 -13.42 -10.24 -18.47
CA ASP A 264 -14.16 -10.63 -17.27
C ASP A 264 -14.26 -9.50 -16.23
N GLY A 265 -13.73 -8.30 -16.53
CA GLY A 265 -13.89 -7.10 -15.71
C GLY A 265 -12.90 -6.92 -14.57
N SER A 266 -11.82 -7.72 -14.52
CA SER A 266 -10.73 -7.50 -13.56
C SER A 266 -9.82 -6.35 -14.00
N LEU A 267 -9.19 -5.69 -13.03
CA LEU A 267 -8.23 -4.62 -13.26
C LEU A 267 -6.81 -5.18 -13.35
N ILE A 268 -6.07 -4.72 -14.35
CA ILE A 268 -4.61 -4.88 -14.46
C ILE A 268 -3.96 -3.50 -14.39
N ILE A 269 -3.01 -3.34 -13.46
CA ILE A 269 -2.22 -2.12 -13.30
C ILE A 269 -0.86 -2.28 -14.00
N ASP A 270 -0.57 -1.36 -14.91
CA ASP A 270 0.66 -1.31 -15.71
C ASP A 270 1.71 -0.33 -15.15
N GLY A 271 1.35 0.46 -14.13
CA GLY A 271 2.23 1.41 -13.44
C GLY A 271 1.56 2.77 -13.28
N ARG A 272 2.36 3.85 -13.11
CA ARG A 272 1.83 5.22 -13.04
C ARG A 272 2.19 6.05 -14.26
N ARG A 273 1.29 6.98 -14.61
CA ARG A 273 1.47 7.97 -15.68
C ARG A 273 2.69 8.85 -15.42
N ASP A 274 2.80 9.37 -14.20
CA ASP A 274 3.81 10.38 -13.82
C ASP A 274 5.20 9.80 -13.48
N ASP A 275 5.31 8.48 -13.36
CA ASP A 275 6.59 7.82 -13.06
C ASP A 275 7.44 7.57 -14.31
N GLY A 276 6.85 7.67 -15.51
CA GLY A 276 7.54 7.41 -16.76
C GLY A 276 8.56 8.49 -17.13
N PHE A 277 9.66 8.10 -17.76
CA PHE A 277 10.61 9.03 -18.39
C PHE A 277 11.07 8.50 -19.74
N THR A 278 11.63 9.37 -20.58
CA THR A 278 12.18 8.97 -21.89
C THR A 278 13.68 8.75 -21.78
N CYS A 279 14.16 7.60 -22.24
CA CYS A 279 15.58 7.28 -22.38
C CYS A 279 15.89 6.98 -23.85
N GLY A 280 16.59 7.89 -24.53
CA GLY A 280 17.01 7.67 -25.92
C GLY A 280 15.84 7.40 -26.88
N GLY A 281 14.75 8.14 -26.74
CA GLY A 281 13.54 8.00 -27.57
C GLY A 281 12.59 6.89 -27.13
N HIS A 282 12.90 6.13 -26.09
CA HIS A 282 12.06 5.05 -25.57
C HIS A 282 11.41 5.46 -24.25
N ASN A 283 10.11 5.18 -24.11
CA ASN A 283 9.38 5.38 -22.86
C ASN A 283 9.78 4.28 -21.86
N VAL A 284 10.47 4.67 -20.79
CA VAL A 284 10.86 3.79 -19.69
C VAL A 284 9.81 3.88 -18.60
N ARG A 285 9.33 2.71 -18.16
CA ARG A 285 8.41 2.57 -17.02
C ARG A 285 9.19 1.99 -15.84
N PRO A 286 9.43 2.77 -14.76
CA PRO A 286 10.16 2.29 -13.59
C PRO A 286 9.61 0.98 -13.03
N ALA A 287 8.28 0.89 -12.88
CA ALA A 287 7.61 -0.27 -12.27
C ALA A 287 7.94 -1.61 -12.97
N ALA A 288 8.02 -1.64 -14.29
CA ALA A 288 8.36 -2.84 -15.04
C ALA A 288 9.83 -3.28 -14.81
N MET A 289 10.73 -2.30 -14.71
CA MET A 289 12.14 -2.56 -14.41
C MET A 289 12.33 -2.97 -12.96
N GLU A 290 11.63 -2.31 -12.02
CA GLU A 290 11.60 -2.66 -10.60
C GLU A 290 11.13 -4.10 -10.41
N ALA A 291 10.02 -4.52 -11.05
CA ALA A 291 9.54 -5.89 -11.01
C ALA A 291 10.58 -6.90 -11.51
N SER A 292 11.30 -6.58 -12.59
CA SER A 292 12.38 -7.43 -13.12
C SER A 292 13.58 -7.52 -12.17
N LEU A 293 13.92 -6.43 -11.47
CA LEU A 293 15.01 -6.39 -10.49
C LEU A 293 14.63 -7.14 -9.20
N LEU A 294 13.38 -7.05 -8.75
CA LEU A 294 12.84 -7.78 -7.59
C LEU A 294 12.82 -9.30 -7.80
N ALA A 295 12.90 -9.77 -9.06
CA ALA A 295 13.03 -11.19 -9.37
C ALA A 295 14.47 -11.71 -9.19
N LEU A 296 15.47 -10.85 -8.97
CA LEU A 296 16.85 -11.25 -8.69
C LEU A 296 16.99 -11.73 -7.24
N GLU A 297 17.77 -12.81 -7.06
CA GLU A 297 18.02 -13.38 -5.74
C GLU A 297 18.62 -12.34 -4.77
N GLY A 298 18.03 -12.26 -3.58
CA GLY A 298 18.42 -11.34 -2.52
C GLY A 298 17.79 -9.94 -2.60
N VAL A 299 17.27 -9.51 -3.76
CA VAL A 299 16.66 -8.18 -3.90
C VAL A 299 15.24 -8.18 -3.34
N ARG A 300 14.98 -7.38 -2.30
CA ARG A 300 13.64 -7.26 -1.67
C ARG A 300 12.96 -5.92 -1.92
N GLN A 301 13.74 -4.90 -2.26
CA GLN A 301 13.25 -3.59 -2.66
C GLN A 301 14.08 -3.10 -3.84
N ALA A 302 13.39 -2.65 -4.88
CA ALA A 302 13.97 -1.99 -6.03
C ALA A 302 13.19 -0.71 -6.31
N VAL A 303 13.90 0.40 -6.46
CA VAL A 303 13.33 1.67 -6.90
C VAL A 303 14.11 2.19 -8.08
N VAL A 304 13.43 2.42 -9.20
CA VAL A 304 14.02 2.95 -10.41
C VAL A 304 13.61 4.40 -10.57
N VAL A 305 14.61 5.24 -10.85
CA VAL A 305 14.40 6.67 -11.12
C VAL A 305 15.07 7.05 -12.44
N GLY A 306 14.51 8.05 -13.12
CA GLY A 306 15.13 8.64 -14.30
C GLY A 306 16.15 9.68 -13.88
N GLN A 307 17.44 9.42 -14.15
CA GLN A 307 18.53 10.36 -13.91
C GLN A 307 18.78 11.18 -15.17
N ALA A 308 18.91 12.50 -15.04
CA ALA A 308 19.27 13.38 -16.16
C ALA A 308 20.57 12.93 -16.83
N HIS A 309 20.57 12.84 -18.16
CA HIS A 309 21.71 12.39 -18.97
C HIS A 309 21.94 13.30 -20.18
N PRO A 310 23.18 13.77 -20.44
CA PRO A 310 23.46 14.71 -21.53
C PRO A 310 23.03 14.23 -22.91
N ARG A 311 23.17 12.92 -23.18
CA ARG A 311 22.87 12.32 -24.49
C ARG A 311 21.44 11.80 -24.64
N TRP A 312 20.87 11.24 -23.57
CA TRP A 312 19.62 10.46 -23.64
C TRP A 312 18.45 11.16 -22.95
N GLN A 313 18.65 12.40 -22.51
CA GLN A 313 17.76 13.19 -21.66
C GLN A 313 17.64 12.61 -20.25
N HIS A 314 17.20 11.35 -20.14
CA HIS A 314 17.24 10.57 -18.91
C HIS A 314 17.80 9.17 -19.15
N VAL A 315 18.31 8.56 -18.08
CA VAL A 315 18.70 7.15 -18.03
C VAL A 315 18.13 6.50 -16.77
N PRO A 316 17.68 5.24 -16.82
CA PRO A 316 17.26 4.52 -15.62
C PRO A 316 18.45 4.31 -14.68
N VAL A 317 18.29 4.62 -13.39
CA VAL A 317 19.17 4.16 -12.32
C VAL A 317 18.34 3.46 -11.26
N ALA A 318 18.90 2.42 -10.64
CA ALA A 318 18.20 1.59 -9.68
C ALA A 318 18.81 1.71 -8.28
N PHE A 319 17.97 1.74 -7.26
CA PHE A 319 18.34 1.62 -5.86
C PHE A 319 17.84 0.29 -5.32
N LEU A 320 18.74 -0.55 -4.80
CA LEU A 320 18.43 -1.88 -4.30
C LEU A 320 18.78 -2.00 -2.82
N ASN A 321 17.90 -2.57 -2.00
CA ASN A 321 18.20 -2.81 -0.57
C ASN A 321 19.37 -3.76 -0.38
N ALA A 322 19.40 -4.85 -1.15
CA ALA A 322 20.51 -5.77 -1.25
C ALA A 322 20.95 -5.79 -2.72
N VAL A 323 22.25 -5.58 -2.93
CA VAL A 323 22.84 -5.47 -4.26
C VAL A 323 23.34 -6.86 -4.64
N PRO A 324 22.84 -7.47 -5.74
CA PRO A 324 23.37 -8.72 -6.27
C PRO A 324 24.86 -8.60 -6.63
N THR A 325 25.51 -9.74 -6.87
CA THR A 325 26.90 -9.70 -7.35
C THR A 325 27.00 -8.95 -8.69
N LEU A 326 28.16 -8.35 -8.96
CA LEU A 326 28.39 -7.62 -10.23
C LEU A 326 28.16 -8.53 -11.44
N GLU A 327 28.50 -9.82 -11.33
CA GLU A 327 28.25 -10.82 -12.37
C GLU A 327 26.76 -11.03 -12.65
N VAL A 328 25.92 -11.12 -11.61
CA VAL A 328 24.46 -11.22 -11.77
C VAL A 328 23.90 -9.97 -12.45
N LEU A 329 24.38 -8.78 -12.09
CA LEU A 329 23.96 -7.52 -12.71
C LEU A 329 24.42 -7.41 -14.17
N ASP A 330 25.63 -7.88 -14.48
CA ASP A 330 26.16 -7.93 -15.85
C ASP A 330 25.35 -8.89 -16.74
N VAL A 331 24.98 -10.06 -16.20
CA VAL A 331 24.09 -11.02 -16.90
C VAL A 331 22.70 -10.42 -17.09
N PHE A 332 22.11 -9.85 -16.02
CA PHE A 332 20.81 -9.17 -16.09
C PHE A 332 20.78 -8.11 -17.19
N ALA A 333 21.87 -7.34 -17.32
CA ALA A 333 22.00 -6.28 -18.30
C ALA A 333 22.23 -6.77 -19.74
N ARG A 334 22.91 -7.90 -19.92
CA ARG A 334 23.26 -8.45 -21.24
C ARG A 334 22.04 -8.91 -22.02
N ASP A 335 21.05 -9.45 -21.33
CA ASP A 335 19.87 -10.07 -21.94
C ASP A 335 18.71 -9.08 -22.19
N ARG A 336 18.99 -7.77 -22.08
CA ARG A 336 17.97 -6.72 -22.12
C ARG A 336 18.42 -5.54 -22.96
N GLU A 337 17.44 -4.83 -23.49
CA GLU A 337 17.69 -3.59 -24.20
C GLU A 337 18.29 -2.52 -23.25
N PRO A 338 19.16 -1.62 -23.75
CA PRO A 338 19.80 -0.60 -22.92
C PRO A 338 18.83 0.34 -22.18
N TRP A 339 17.64 0.61 -22.73
CA TRP A 339 16.64 1.43 -22.04
C TRP A 339 15.81 0.64 -21.01
N ALA A 340 15.83 -0.69 -21.06
CA ALA A 340 15.14 -1.60 -20.15
C ALA A 340 16.06 -2.12 -19.01
N THR A 341 17.25 -1.55 -18.88
CA THR A 341 18.28 -1.94 -17.90
C THR A 341 18.80 -0.72 -17.17
N PRO A 342 19.05 -0.77 -15.85
CA PRO A 342 19.70 0.33 -15.13
C PRO A 342 21.05 0.68 -15.77
N HIS A 343 21.33 1.97 -15.93
CA HIS A 343 22.67 2.47 -16.29
C HIS A 343 23.62 2.40 -15.09
N ALA A 344 23.06 2.51 -13.88
CA ALA A 344 23.79 2.36 -12.63
C ALA A 344 22.88 1.81 -11.55
N VAL A 345 23.49 1.08 -10.61
CA VAL A 345 22.84 0.56 -9.41
C VAL A 345 23.49 1.20 -8.19
N TYR A 346 22.66 1.59 -7.24
CA TYR A 346 23.00 2.18 -5.95
C TYR A 346 22.43 1.32 -4.83
N ARG A 347 23.01 1.42 -3.63
CA ARG A 347 22.40 0.85 -2.43
C ARG A 347 21.24 1.74 -1.99
N LEU A 348 20.08 1.14 -1.74
CA LEU A 348 18.93 1.85 -1.17
C LEU A 348 19.26 2.22 0.29
N PRO A 349 19.13 3.49 0.71
CA PRO A 349 19.32 3.88 2.10
C PRO A 349 18.21 3.27 2.98
N ASP A 350 18.55 2.96 4.24
CA ASP A 350 17.54 2.56 5.23
C ASP A 350 16.59 3.73 5.48
N LEU A 351 15.32 3.56 5.08
CA LEU A 351 14.26 4.52 5.33
C LEU A 351 13.35 3.92 6.39
N GLU A 352 13.43 4.42 7.62
CA GLU A 352 12.61 3.96 8.74
C GLU A 352 11.11 4.04 8.39
N GLY A 353 10.50 2.90 8.07
CA GLY A 353 9.04 2.69 7.99
C GLY A 353 8.29 3.41 6.86
N SER A 354 8.95 4.19 6.00
CA SER A 354 8.30 4.98 4.95
C SER A 354 8.71 4.53 3.55
N LYS A 355 7.76 4.52 2.60
CA LYS A 355 8.04 4.17 1.20
C LYS A 355 9.10 5.11 0.63
N PRO A 356 10.13 4.60 -0.07
CA PRO A 356 11.13 5.45 -0.70
C PRO A 356 10.48 6.41 -1.70
N ASN A 357 10.77 7.71 -1.56
CA ASN A 357 10.32 8.71 -2.52
C ASN A 357 11.36 8.84 -3.64
N ARG A 358 10.92 8.67 -4.90
CA ARG A 358 11.78 8.77 -6.09
C ARG A 358 12.48 10.13 -6.21
N SER A 359 11.87 11.22 -5.75
CA SER A 359 12.50 12.55 -5.80
C SER A 359 13.70 12.65 -4.87
N SER A 360 13.58 12.13 -3.64
CA SER A 360 14.67 12.08 -2.67
C SER A 360 15.82 11.18 -3.15
N LEU A 361 15.50 10.04 -3.77
CA LEU A 361 16.51 9.14 -4.33
C LEU A 361 17.22 9.74 -5.54
N SER A 362 16.51 10.48 -6.41
CA SER A 362 17.11 11.17 -7.55
C SER A 362 18.18 12.20 -7.11
N ALA A 363 17.93 12.93 -6.01
CA ALA A 363 18.92 13.84 -5.44
C ALA A 363 20.19 13.10 -4.97
N LEU A 364 20.02 11.92 -4.35
CA LEU A 364 21.11 11.11 -3.80
C LEU A 364 22.09 10.59 -4.87
N VAL A 365 21.64 10.45 -6.13
CA VAL A 365 22.48 10.01 -7.26
C VAL A 365 23.71 10.91 -7.46
N SER A 366 23.56 12.21 -7.18
CA SER A 366 24.65 13.19 -7.36
C SER A 366 25.66 13.18 -6.21
N GLU A 367 25.28 12.62 -5.06
CA GLU A 367 26.04 12.65 -3.81
C GLU A 367 26.70 11.30 -3.48
N THR A 368 26.34 10.25 -4.20
CA THR A 368 26.79 8.88 -3.94
C THR A 368 27.41 8.24 -5.18
N SER A 369 28.35 7.32 -4.97
CA SER A 369 28.92 6.52 -6.05
C SER A 369 28.09 5.25 -6.24
N PRO A 370 27.80 4.85 -7.48
CA PRO A 370 27.09 3.60 -7.72
C PRO A 370 27.97 2.40 -7.39
N VAL A 371 27.32 1.33 -6.93
CA VAL A 371 27.94 0.04 -6.65
C VAL A 371 28.19 -0.76 -7.93
N TRP A 372 27.43 -0.48 -8.98
CA TRP A 372 27.60 -1.07 -10.31
C TRP A 372 27.20 -0.08 -11.39
N ARG A 373 27.92 -0.11 -12.51
CA ARG A 373 27.57 0.62 -13.74
C ARG A 373 27.51 -0.37 -14.87
N ARG A 374 26.54 -0.18 -15.76
CA ARG A 374 26.41 -1.06 -16.91
C ARG A 374 27.68 -1.02 -17.77
N PRO A 375 28.25 -2.18 -18.15
CA PRO A 375 29.37 -2.22 -19.07
C PRO A 375 29.08 -1.41 -20.35
N GLY A 376 30.01 -0.53 -20.74
CA GLY A 376 29.86 0.33 -21.92
C GLY A 376 28.94 1.54 -21.75
N SER A 377 28.41 1.83 -20.56
CA SER A 377 27.60 3.04 -20.30
C SER A 377 28.42 4.31 -20.02
N GLY A 378 29.75 4.25 -20.18
CA GLY A 378 30.62 5.42 -20.07
C GLY A 378 30.66 6.17 -21.40
N GLY A 379 29.76 7.15 -21.58
CA GLY A 379 29.71 7.98 -22.78
C GLY A 379 28.64 9.06 -22.74
#